data_AF-A0A9P1H519-F1
#
_entry.id   AF-A0A9P1H519-F1
#
_cell.length_a   1.000
_cell.length_b   1.000
_cell.length_c   1.000
_cell.angle_alpha   90.00
_cell.angle_beta   90.00
_cell.angle_gamma   90.00
#
_symmetry.space_group_name_H-M   'P 1'
#
loop_
_entity.id
_entity.type
_entity.pdbx_description
1 polymer ?
#
loop_
_entity_poly.entity_id
_entity_poly.type
_entity_poly.pdbx_seq_one_letter_code
_entity_poly.pdbx_strand_id
1 'polypeptide(L)'
;MMMSWIFLCYGLMHFFIAGAASPSPNSISLVPRPLHARQDPGCAPDIIPEIIPSSLEVAAWGLTDADDDPVALTDEFTLSFTTVLASLQVAPNCEESFEYNGLGTSVIMTHYTGKLVDKTSVMDLVSKFVDAIVSGALSGHQFAAQICEAGDPSRTFGIAVDITGEGGAVQQLAQDWRSGACVVDFDHSLLIDGLQYALFPEDAIPAPDGEDPSDPGSNL
;
A
#
# COMPACT_ATOMS: atom_id res chain seq x y z
N MET A 1 46.19 -47.44 -17.46
CA MET A 1 47.32 -46.48 -17.61
C MET A 1 46.69 -45.16 -18.00
N MET A 2 46.83 -44.02 -17.33
CA MET A 2 47.75 -43.57 -16.28
C MET A 2 47.04 -42.49 -15.44
N MET A 3 47.41 -42.44 -14.16
CA MET A 3 47.24 -41.29 -13.27
C MET A 3 47.87 -40.03 -13.86
N SER A 4 47.30 -38.87 -13.56
CA SER A 4 48.07 -37.62 -13.51
C SER A 4 47.64 -36.80 -12.31
N TRP A 5 48.56 -36.70 -11.36
CA TRP A 5 48.63 -35.71 -10.29
C TRP A 5 49.72 -34.70 -10.67
N ILE A 6 49.51 -33.43 -10.37
CA ILE A 6 50.49 -32.34 -10.15
C ILE A 6 49.63 -31.11 -9.80
N PHE A 7 49.97 -30.17 -8.93
CA PHE A 7 50.82 -30.00 -7.74
C PHE A 7 50.54 -28.55 -7.27
N LEU A 8 50.79 -28.27 -5.99
CA LEU A 8 50.57 -26.99 -5.30
C LEU A 8 51.24 -25.76 -5.97
N CYS A 9 50.73 -24.56 -5.66
CA CYS A 9 51.51 -23.56 -4.91
C CYS A 9 50.71 -22.33 -4.40
N TYR A 10 50.73 -22.16 -3.08
CA TYR A 10 50.98 -20.94 -2.29
C TYR A 10 50.17 -19.66 -2.49
N GLY A 11 49.45 -19.29 -1.41
CA GLY A 11 48.91 -17.96 -1.14
C GLY A 11 48.53 -17.81 0.32
N LEU A 12 49.52 -17.91 1.21
CA LEU A 12 49.39 -17.75 2.66
C LEU A 12 49.30 -16.24 2.98
N MET A 13 48.12 -15.73 3.30
CA MET A 13 47.97 -14.39 3.89
C MET A 13 47.39 -14.54 5.29
N HIS A 14 48.27 -14.44 6.28
CA HIS A 14 47.91 -14.25 7.67
C HIS A 14 47.26 -12.86 7.82
N PHE A 15 46.01 -12.82 8.29
CA PHE A 15 45.48 -11.65 8.97
C PHE A 15 45.02 -12.06 10.36
N PHE A 16 45.53 -11.32 11.34
CA PHE A 16 45.24 -11.41 12.76
C PHE A 16 43.73 -11.28 13.02
N ILE A 17 43.14 -12.26 13.70
CA ILE A 17 41.84 -12.09 14.37
C ILE A 17 42.12 -11.46 15.73
N ALA A 18 42.07 -10.13 15.78
CA ALA A 18 41.80 -9.42 17.02
C ALA A 18 40.28 -9.44 17.24
N GLY A 19 39.87 -9.84 18.44
CA GLY A 19 38.47 -10.04 18.78
C GLY A 19 37.60 -8.81 18.55
N ALA A 20 36.54 -9.00 17.77
CA ALA A 20 35.32 -8.23 17.84
C ALA A 20 34.17 -9.22 17.75
N ALA A 21 33.27 -9.15 18.72
CA ALA A 21 32.08 -9.98 18.78
C ALA A 21 31.25 -9.85 17.49
N SER A 22 30.80 -10.99 17.00
CA SER A 22 29.78 -11.14 15.95
C SER A 22 28.53 -10.31 16.26
N PRO A 23 28.04 -9.46 15.34
CA PRO A 23 26.64 -9.08 15.35
C PRO A 23 25.85 -10.10 14.52
N SER A 24 24.91 -10.79 15.17
CA SER A 24 23.93 -11.66 14.53
C SER A 24 23.06 -10.88 13.54
N PRO A 25 22.70 -11.45 12.37
CA PRO A 25 21.78 -10.82 11.44
C PRO A 25 20.35 -11.19 11.83
N ASN A 26 19.84 -10.64 12.94
CA ASN A 26 18.41 -10.75 13.31
C ASN A 26 18.13 -9.76 14.44
N SER A 27 17.92 -8.49 14.08
CA SER A 27 17.24 -7.48 14.89
C SER A 27 17.06 -6.23 14.02
N ILE A 28 16.02 -6.20 13.19
CA ILE A 28 15.48 -4.92 12.74
C ILE A 28 14.81 -4.34 14.00
N SER A 29 15.58 -3.55 14.74
CA SER A 29 15.06 -2.76 15.84
C SER A 29 14.17 -1.68 15.23
N LEU A 30 12.87 -1.95 15.14
CA LEU A 30 11.84 -0.93 14.98
C LEU A 30 11.85 -0.08 16.24
N VAL A 31 12.78 0.87 16.30
CA VAL A 31 12.69 1.97 17.25
C VAL A 31 11.40 2.70 16.91
N PRO A 32 10.43 2.80 17.83
CA PRO A 32 9.29 3.68 17.61
C PRO A 32 9.88 5.09 17.54
N ARG A 33 9.97 5.65 16.33
CA ARG A 33 10.25 7.07 16.21
C ARG A 33 9.09 7.76 16.91
N PRO A 34 9.36 8.69 17.85
CA PRO A 34 8.28 9.52 18.37
C PRO A 34 7.62 10.20 17.18
N LEU A 35 6.28 10.15 17.14
CA LEU A 35 5.40 10.92 16.27
C LEU A 35 5.73 12.42 16.43
N HIS A 36 6.83 12.87 15.86
CA HIS A 36 6.94 14.24 15.41
C HIS A 36 6.05 14.29 14.19
N ALA A 37 4.90 14.94 14.33
CA ALA A 37 4.09 15.39 13.22
C ALA A 37 5.04 15.93 12.15
N ARG A 38 5.26 15.13 11.11
CA ARG A 38 5.88 15.63 9.90
C ARG A 38 4.85 16.64 9.42
N GLN A 39 5.15 17.93 9.55
CA GLN A 39 4.37 18.97 8.90
C GLN A 39 4.47 18.66 7.41
N ASP A 40 3.43 18.00 6.92
CA ASP A 40 3.27 17.71 5.51
C ASP A 40 2.96 19.04 4.87
N PRO A 41 3.82 19.58 3.99
CA PRO A 41 3.64 20.92 3.44
C PRO A 41 2.35 21.08 2.61
N GLY A 42 1.62 19.98 2.34
CA GLY A 42 0.35 19.95 1.61
C GLY A 42 -0.91 20.12 2.47
N CYS A 43 -0.85 20.00 3.79
CA CYS A 43 -2.00 20.23 4.68
C CYS A 43 -1.80 21.47 5.53
N ALA A 44 -2.90 22.15 5.90
CA ALA A 44 -2.80 23.24 6.88
C ALA A 44 -2.19 22.71 8.21
N PRO A 45 -1.19 23.41 8.78
CA PRO A 45 -0.29 22.85 9.81
C PRO A 45 -0.95 22.54 11.17
N ASP A 46 -2.18 23.00 11.40
CA ASP A 46 -2.89 22.89 12.68
C ASP A 46 -4.09 21.95 12.63
N ILE A 47 -4.33 21.26 11.51
CA ILE A 47 -5.51 20.44 11.34
C ILE A 47 -5.23 19.00 11.78
N ILE A 48 -6.06 18.54 12.72
CA ILE A 48 -6.05 17.18 13.23
C ILE A 48 -7.09 16.39 12.44
N PRO A 49 -6.72 15.24 11.84
CA PRO A 49 -7.69 14.41 11.15
C PRO A 49 -8.69 13.81 12.15
N GLU A 50 -9.94 13.70 11.72
CA GLU A 50 -11.01 13.05 12.46
C GLU A 50 -10.90 11.53 12.31
N ILE A 51 -10.94 10.80 13.43
CA ILE A 51 -10.96 9.33 13.43
C ILE A 51 -12.40 8.86 13.31
N ILE A 52 -12.70 8.15 12.24
CA ILE A 52 -14.03 7.64 11.94
C ILE A 52 -14.02 6.11 12.08
N PRO A 53 -14.98 5.52 12.83
CA PRO A 53 -15.17 4.08 12.80
C PRO A 53 -15.61 3.66 11.40
N SER A 54 -14.92 2.69 10.81
CA SER A 54 -15.24 2.20 9.48
C SER A 54 -15.27 0.69 9.44
N SER A 55 -15.90 0.19 8.38
CA SER A 55 -15.83 -1.22 7.97
C SER A 55 -15.09 -1.26 6.64
N LEU A 56 -14.06 -2.07 6.55
CA LEU A 56 -13.38 -2.32 5.28
C LEU A 56 -14.17 -3.38 4.53
N GLU A 57 -14.72 -3.02 3.38
CA GLU A 57 -15.30 -3.97 2.45
C GLU A 57 -14.17 -4.67 1.72
N VAL A 58 -14.00 -5.96 1.97
CA VAL A 58 -13.02 -6.79 1.27
C VAL A 58 -13.75 -7.76 0.38
N ALA A 59 -13.24 -7.97 -0.81
CA ALA A 59 -13.88 -8.76 -1.84
C ALA A 59 -12.88 -9.61 -2.62
N ALA A 60 -13.41 -10.70 -3.18
CA ALA A 60 -12.69 -11.55 -4.12
C ALA A 60 -13.57 -11.93 -5.30
N TRP A 61 -12.94 -12.17 -6.44
CA TRP A 61 -13.54 -12.70 -7.66
C TRP A 61 -12.55 -13.60 -8.40
N GLY A 62 -13.06 -14.31 -9.41
CA GLY A 62 -12.29 -15.37 -10.09
C GLY A 62 -12.05 -16.54 -9.14
N LEU A 63 -13.14 -17.05 -8.57
CA LEU A 63 -13.14 -18.10 -7.55
C LEU A 63 -12.30 -19.30 -7.97
N THR A 64 -11.45 -19.75 -7.05
CA THR A 64 -10.76 -21.04 -7.12
C THR A 64 -11.68 -22.14 -6.59
N ASP A 65 -11.55 -23.35 -7.10
CA ASP A 65 -12.29 -24.48 -6.54
C ASP A 65 -11.84 -24.70 -5.09
N ALA A 66 -12.72 -25.25 -4.23
CA ALA A 66 -12.39 -25.47 -2.81
C ALA A 66 -11.22 -26.46 -2.59
N ASP A 67 -10.82 -27.18 -3.64
CA ASP A 67 -9.68 -28.11 -3.68
C ASP A 67 -8.38 -27.45 -4.20
N ASP A 68 -8.42 -26.19 -4.65
CA ASP A 68 -7.21 -25.47 -5.04
C ASP A 68 -6.37 -25.09 -3.81
N ASP A 69 -5.05 -25.19 -3.98
CA ASP A 69 -4.11 -24.78 -2.95
C ASP A 69 -4.35 -23.31 -2.55
N PRO A 70 -4.23 -22.97 -1.24
CA PRO A 70 -4.34 -21.59 -0.81
C PRO A 70 -3.38 -20.72 -1.62
N VAL A 71 -3.82 -19.51 -1.97
CA VAL A 71 -3.04 -18.56 -2.76
C VAL A 71 -1.61 -18.48 -2.22
N ALA A 72 -0.67 -19.05 -2.99
CA ALA A 72 0.74 -18.99 -2.64
C ALA A 72 1.23 -17.58 -2.95
N LEU A 73 1.38 -16.76 -1.90
CA LEU A 73 1.96 -15.44 -2.05
C LEU A 73 3.38 -15.57 -2.59
N THR A 74 3.58 -15.10 -3.81
CA THR A 74 4.88 -15.08 -4.45
C THR A 74 5.75 -13.97 -3.87
N ASP A 75 7.05 -14.04 -4.12
CA ASP A 75 7.96 -12.92 -3.85
C ASP A 75 7.49 -11.63 -4.55
N GLU A 76 6.84 -11.77 -5.72
CA GLU A 76 6.27 -10.67 -6.50
C GLU A 76 5.07 -10.01 -5.80
N PHE A 77 4.19 -10.79 -5.15
CA PHE A 77 3.11 -10.26 -4.32
C PHE A 77 3.68 -9.45 -3.16
N THR A 78 4.63 -10.03 -2.44
CA THR A 78 5.25 -9.38 -1.28
C THR A 78 5.91 -8.07 -1.69
N LEU A 79 6.64 -8.08 -2.81
CA LEU A 79 7.30 -6.87 -3.33
C LEU A 79 6.28 -5.80 -3.74
N SER A 80 5.21 -6.18 -4.44
CA SER A 80 4.14 -5.24 -4.85
C SER A 80 3.45 -4.61 -3.65
N PHE A 81 3.14 -5.41 -2.63
CA PHE A 81 2.59 -4.93 -1.36
C PHE A 81 3.52 -3.95 -0.65
N THR A 82 4.82 -4.28 -0.53
CA THR A 82 5.78 -3.37 0.10
C THR A 82 5.96 -2.07 -0.68
N THR A 83 5.77 -2.11 -2.00
CA THR A 83 5.82 -0.91 -2.86
C THR A 83 4.63 0.00 -2.56
N VAL A 84 3.41 -0.53 -2.45
CA VAL A 84 2.22 0.22 -2.04
C VAL A 84 2.38 0.84 -0.64
N LEU A 85 2.90 0.10 0.32
CA LEU A 85 3.15 0.66 1.66
C LEU A 85 4.19 1.78 1.64
N ALA A 86 5.26 1.60 0.86
CA ALA A 86 6.31 2.60 0.72
C ALA A 86 5.78 3.87 0.02
N SER A 87 4.93 3.73 -0.99
CA SER A 87 4.34 4.88 -1.69
C SER A 87 3.38 5.65 -0.80
N LEU A 88 2.54 4.98 -0.01
CA LEU A 88 1.69 5.62 1.00
C LEU A 88 2.50 6.34 2.08
N GLN A 89 3.64 5.80 2.48
CA GLN A 89 4.50 6.41 3.50
C GLN A 89 5.18 7.71 3.04
N VAL A 90 5.41 7.87 1.73
CA VAL A 90 6.06 9.06 1.16
C VAL A 90 5.08 10.00 0.47
N ALA A 91 3.85 9.55 0.21
CA ALA A 91 2.80 10.36 -0.38
C ALA A 91 2.38 11.46 0.61
N PRO A 92 2.27 12.72 0.14
CA PRO A 92 1.77 13.80 0.99
C PRO A 92 0.29 13.57 1.34
N ASN A 93 -0.07 13.90 2.58
CA ASN A 93 -1.45 14.08 3.00
C ASN A 93 -2.09 15.27 2.25
N CYS A 94 -3.43 15.33 2.23
CA CYS A 94 -4.21 16.34 1.51
C CYS A 94 -4.08 16.32 -0.03
N GLU A 95 -3.36 15.37 -0.61
CA GLU A 95 -3.33 15.08 -2.05
C GLU A 95 -3.89 13.68 -2.34
N GLU A 96 -4.42 13.49 -3.55
CA GLU A 96 -4.77 12.15 -4.02
C GLU A 96 -3.50 11.32 -4.23
N SER A 97 -3.51 10.07 -3.79
CA SER A 97 -2.45 9.10 -4.07
C SER A 97 -3.02 7.97 -4.93
N PHE A 98 -2.30 7.65 -5.99
CA PHE A 98 -2.61 6.55 -6.88
C PHE A 98 -1.30 5.90 -7.32
N GLU A 99 -1.25 4.57 -7.22
CA GLU A 99 -0.14 3.81 -7.77
C GLU A 99 -0.66 2.56 -8.44
N TYR A 100 0.01 2.19 -9.53
CA TYR A 100 -0.19 0.96 -10.24
C TYR A 100 1.15 0.22 -10.32
N ASN A 101 1.21 -0.93 -9.66
CA ASN A 101 2.39 -1.76 -9.52
C ASN A 101 2.15 -3.10 -10.23
N GLY A 102 2.71 -3.26 -11.42
CA GLY A 102 2.83 -4.56 -12.09
C GLY A 102 4.30 -4.97 -12.11
N LEU A 103 4.75 -5.69 -11.09
CA LEU A 103 6.17 -6.06 -10.95
C LEU A 103 6.49 -7.36 -11.68
N GLY A 104 6.27 -7.38 -12.99
CA GLY A 104 6.41 -8.60 -13.79
C GLY A 104 5.13 -8.87 -14.57
N THR A 105 4.82 -10.15 -14.76
CA THR A 105 3.60 -10.58 -15.46
C THR A 105 2.68 -11.41 -14.58
N SER A 106 2.98 -11.59 -13.28
CA SER A 106 2.22 -12.53 -12.44
C SER A 106 1.38 -11.84 -11.37
N VAL A 107 1.79 -10.67 -10.87
CA VAL A 107 1.02 -9.92 -9.88
C VAL A 107 0.89 -8.47 -10.30
N ILE A 108 -0.34 -7.97 -10.24
CA ILE A 108 -0.67 -6.57 -10.49
C ILE A 108 -1.44 -6.05 -9.28
N MET A 109 -0.97 -4.96 -8.69
CA MET A 109 -1.59 -4.32 -7.55
C MET A 109 -1.78 -2.83 -7.83
N THR A 110 -2.88 -2.26 -7.37
CA THR A 110 -3.12 -0.83 -7.42
C THR A 110 -3.76 -0.36 -6.14
N HIS A 111 -3.56 0.91 -5.80
CA HIS A 111 -4.35 1.58 -4.79
C HIS A 111 -4.79 2.96 -5.28
N TYR A 112 -5.88 3.41 -4.69
CA TYR A 112 -6.35 4.79 -4.74
C TYR A 112 -6.60 5.26 -3.32
N THR A 113 -6.18 6.49 -3.03
CA THR A 113 -6.40 7.14 -1.74
C THR A 113 -6.77 8.58 -2.01
N GLY A 114 -8.00 8.94 -1.67
CA GLY A 114 -8.51 10.29 -1.84
C GLY A 114 -7.72 11.32 -1.05
N LYS A 115 -7.87 12.58 -1.45
CA LYS A 115 -7.15 13.70 -0.85
C LYS A 115 -7.44 13.90 0.65
N LEU A 116 -8.67 13.67 1.11
CA LEU A 116 -9.03 13.83 2.53
C LEU A 116 -8.58 12.66 3.39
N VAL A 117 -8.11 11.58 2.78
CA VAL A 117 -7.75 10.37 3.49
C VAL A 117 -6.36 10.50 4.08
N ASP A 118 -6.22 10.24 5.38
CA ASP A 118 -4.90 10.17 6.02
C ASP A 118 -4.18 8.88 5.61
N LYS A 119 -3.04 9.04 4.93
CA LYS A 119 -2.29 7.93 4.33
C LYS A 119 -1.71 7.02 5.41
N THR A 120 -1.40 7.55 6.59
CA THR A 120 -0.89 6.75 7.71
C THR A 120 -1.96 5.76 8.20
N SER A 121 -3.20 6.22 8.37
CA SER A 121 -4.32 5.35 8.78
C SER A 121 -4.65 4.27 7.73
N VAL A 122 -4.42 4.56 6.46
CA VAL A 122 -4.64 3.60 5.35
C VAL A 122 -3.65 2.45 5.37
N MET A 123 -2.41 2.65 5.83
CA MET A 123 -1.40 1.58 5.88
C MET A 123 -1.86 0.39 6.74
N ASP A 124 -2.59 0.66 7.82
CA ASP A 124 -3.19 -0.38 8.67
C ASP A 124 -4.29 -1.15 7.92
N LEU A 125 -5.12 -0.45 7.12
CA LEU A 125 -6.15 -1.08 6.28
C LEU A 125 -5.54 -1.98 5.21
N VAL A 126 -4.47 -1.52 4.57
CA VAL A 126 -3.72 -2.29 3.56
C VAL A 126 -3.13 -3.56 4.17
N SER A 127 -2.62 -3.49 5.40
CA SER A 127 -2.15 -4.67 6.14
C SER A 127 -3.30 -5.64 6.46
N LYS A 128 -4.47 -5.13 6.89
CA LYS A 128 -5.66 -5.96 7.16
C LYS A 128 -6.21 -6.64 5.91
N PHE A 129 -6.19 -5.94 4.78
CA PHE A 129 -6.55 -6.50 3.49
C PHE A 129 -5.65 -7.70 3.14
N VAL A 130 -4.33 -7.53 3.25
CA VAL A 130 -3.38 -8.61 2.97
C VAL A 130 -3.54 -9.77 3.94
N ASP A 131 -3.72 -9.51 5.24
CA ASP A 131 -4.01 -10.55 6.23
C ASP A 131 -5.24 -11.41 5.84
N ALA A 132 -6.30 -10.78 5.30
CA ALA A 132 -7.50 -11.49 4.86
C ALA A 132 -7.22 -12.41 3.66
N ILE A 133 -6.37 -11.99 2.72
CA ILE A 133 -5.92 -12.82 1.60
C ILE A 133 -5.05 -13.99 2.11
N VAL A 134 -4.03 -13.70 2.92
CA VAL A 134 -3.05 -14.70 3.41
C VAL A 134 -3.72 -15.77 4.26
N SER A 135 -4.69 -15.38 5.09
CA SER A 135 -5.40 -16.30 5.97
C SER A 135 -6.37 -17.22 5.24
N GLY A 136 -6.60 -17.00 3.93
CA GLY A 136 -7.59 -17.73 3.15
C GLY A 136 -9.03 -17.39 3.54
N ALA A 137 -9.26 -16.22 4.17
CA ALA A 137 -10.61 -15.73 4.44
C ALA A 137 -11.39 -15.43 3.14
N LEU A 138 -10.66 -15.32 2.02
CA LEU A 138 -11.17 -15.10 0.69
C LEU A 138 -10.58 -16.16 -0.25
N SER A 139 -11.40 -16.67 -1.16
CA SER A 139 -11.01 -17.58 -2.24
C SER A 139 -11.11 -16.87 -3.58
N GLY A 140 -10.07 -16.94 -4.40
CA GLY A 140 -10.07 -16.34 -5.73
C GLY A 140 -8.67 -15.95 -6.21
N HIS A 141 -8.63 -15.27 -7.34
CA HIS A 141 -7.40 -14.78 -7.98
C HIS A 141 -7.31 -13.26 -8.05
N GLN A 142 -8.42 -12.60 -7.75
CA GLN A 142 -8.53 -11.16 -7.87
C GLN A 142 -9.23 -10.69 -6.60
N PHE A 143 -8.64 -9.69 -5.95
CA PHE A 143 -9.05 -9.22 -4.64
C PHE A 143 -9.11 -7.71 -4.64
N ALA A 144 -10.07 -7.14 -3.91
CA ALA A 144 -10.12 -5.73 -3.64
C ALA A 144 -10.50 -5.48 -2.19
N ALA A 145 -10.12 -4.32 -1.68
CA ALA A 145 -10.73 -3.75 -0.51
C ALA A 145 -11.03 -2.28 -0.73
N GLN A 146 -12.11 -1.77 -0.14
CA GLN A 146 -12.46 -0.36 -0.22
C GLN A 146 -13.10 0.16 1.05
N ILE A 147 -12.91 1.46 1.27
CA ILE A 147 -13.80 2.32 2.04
C ILE A 147 -14.25 3.38 1.04
N CYS A 148 -15.51 3.35 0.67
CA CYS A 148 -16.00 4.20 -0.42
C CYS A 148 -17.30 4.90 -0.04
N GLU A 149 -17.36 6.19 -0.33
CA GLU A 149 -18.56 6.99 -0.29
C GLU A 149 -18.92 7.40 -1.71
N ALA A 150 -20.04 6.89 -2.21
CA ALA A 150 -20.42 7.07 -3.61
C ALA A 150 -20.56 8.56 -3.96
N GLY A 151 -19.85 8.97 -5.01
CA GLY A 151 -19.80 10.36 -5.47
C GLY A 151 -18.73 11.22 -4.80
N ASP A 152 -17.96 10.69 -3.84
CA ASP A 152 -16.88 11.41 -3.20
C ASP A 152 -15.53 10.67 -3.31
N PRO A 153 -14.78 10.91 -4.42
CA PRO A 153 -13.44 10.36 -4.57
C PRO A 153 -12.47 10.86 -3.48
N SER A 154 -12.73 12.04 -2.90
CA SER A 154 -11.84 12.65 -1.90
C SER A 154 -11.75 11.85 -0.61
N ARG A 155 -12.81 11.10 -0.28
CA ARG A 155 -12.95 10.27 0.93
C ARG A 155 -12.84 8.77 0.63
N THR A 156 -12.51 8.42 -0.61
CA THR A 156 -12.45 7.03 -1.05
C THR A 156 -11.04 6.46 -0.84
N PHE A 157 -10.97 5.28 -0.25
CA PHE A 157 -9.80 4.42 -0.27
C PHE A 157 -10.15 3.13 -1.00
N GLY A 158 -9.26 2.68 -1.88
CA GLY A 158 -9.37 1.40 -2.54
C GLY A 158 -8.01 0.78 -2.77
N ILE A 159 -7.93 -0.54 -2.70
CA ILE A 159 -6.78 -1.35 -3.08
C ILE A 159 -7.27 -2.57 -3.83
N ALA A 160 -6.63 -2.91 -4.94
CA ALA A 160 -6.94 -4.13 -5.69
C ALA A 160 -5.66 -4.86 -6.07
N VAL A 161 -5.75 -6.19 -6.12
CA VAL A 161 -4.67 -7.07 -6.56
C VAL A 161 -5.21 -8.20 -7.41
N ASP A 162 -4.48 -8.51 -8.46
CA ASP A 162 -4.67 -9.66 -9.33
C ASP A 162 -3.37 -10.48 -9.32
N ILE A 163 -3.48 -11.75 -8.94
CA ILE A 163 -2.34 -12.68 -8.83
C ILE A 163 -2.15 -13.56 -10.08
N THR A 164 -2.89 -13.28 -11.15
CA THR A 164 -2.79 -13.93 -12.46
C THR A 164 -2.11 -13.05 -13.50
N GLY A 165 -1.93 -11.76 -13.18
CA GLY A 165 -1.35 -10.76 -14.07
C GLY A 165 -2.37 -10.11 -15.01
N GLU A 166 -3.67 -10.22 -14.74
CA GLU A 166 -4.70 -9.57 -15.56
C GLU A 166 -5.01 -8.14 -15.05
N GLY A 167 -4.31 -7.16 -15.64
CA GLY A 167 -4.38 -5.78 -15.15
C GLY A 167 -5.67 -5.04 -15.47
N GLY A 168 -6.53 -5.57 -16.36
CA GLY A 168 -7.71 -4.88 -16.85
C GLY A 168 -8.72 -4.55 -15.74
N ALA A 169 -9.07 -5.55 -14.92
CA ALA A 169 -9.97 -5.38 -13.80
C ALA A 169 -9.36 -4.42 -12.75
N VAL A 170 -8.10 -4.62 -12.39
CA VAL A 170 -7.39 -3.78 -11.41
C VAL A 170 -7.36 -2.31 -11.83
N GLN A 171 -7.04 -2.02 -13.09
CA GLN A 171 -7.04 -0.65 -13.61
C GLN A 171 -8.43 -0.03 -13.62
N GLN A 172 -9.46 -0.80 -13.98
CA GLN A 172 -10.83 -0.31 -13.99
C GLN A 172 -11.28 0.10 -12.58
N LEU A 173 -11.03 -0.74 -11.57
CA LEU A 173 -11.36 -0.44 -10.17
C LEU A 173 -10.72 0.87 -9.70
N ALA A 174 -9.47 1.10 -10.06
CA ALA A 174 -8.80 2.35 -9.76
C ALA A 174 -9.46 3.57 -10.43
N GLN A 175 -9.90 3.44 -11.68
CA GLN A 175 -10.64 4.52 -12.36
C GLN A 175 -12.00 4.76 -11.70
N ASP A 176 -12.68 3.68 -11.28
CA ASP A 176 -13.95 3.77 -10.59
C ASP A 176 -13.79 4.58 -9.29
N TRP A 177 -12.84 4.22 -8.43
CA TRP A 177 -12.56 4.96 -7.20
C TRP A 177 -12.17 6.42 -7.44
N ARG A 178 -11.35 6.67 -8.47
CA ARG A 178 -10.97 8.04 -8.86
C ARG A 178 -12.16 8.88 -9.33
N SER A 179 -13.18 8.25 -9.90
CA SER A 179 -14.44 8.91 -10.27
C SER A 179 -15.43 9.03 -9.11
N GLY A 180 -15.10 8.47 -7.93
CA GLY A 180 -15.99 8.37 -6.78
C GLY A 180 -17.01 7.23 -6.89
N ALA A 181 -16.84 6.32 -7.85
CA ALA A 181 -17.67 5.13 -7.96
C ALA A 181 -17.19 4.07 -6.98
N CYS A 182 -18.11 3.57 -6.17
CA CYS A 182 -17.85 2.41 -5.33
C CYS A 182 -18.02 1.15 -6.15
N VAL A 183 -17.09 0.22 -5.95
CA VAL A 183 -17.15 -1.07 -6.62
C VAL A 183 -18.22 -1.89 -5.93
N VAL A 184 -19.10 -2.49 -6.72
CA VAL A 184 -20.20 -3.33 -6.27
C VAL A 184 -20.14 -4.69 -6.98
N ASP A 185 -21.00 -5.63 -6.60
CA ASP A 185 -21.18 -6.92 -7.28
C ASP A 185 -19.95 -7.86 -7.26
N PHE A 186 -19.33 -8.01 -6.10
CA PHE A 186 -18.29 -9.01 -5.88
C PHE A 186 -18.84 -10.44 -5.76
N ASP A 187 -18.07 -11.43 -6.23
CA ASP A 187 -18.45 -12.85 -6.11
C ASP A 187 -18.50 -13.30 -4.63
N HIS A 188 -17.56 -12.80 -3.84
CA HIS A 188 -17.49 -13.03 -2.40
C HIS A 188 -17.04 -11.75 -1.70
N SER A 189 -17.69 -11.40 -0.59
CA SER A 189 -17.32 -10.23 0.21
C SER A 189 -17.32 -10.53 1.71
N LEU A 190 -16.43 -9.83 2.41
CA LEU A 190 -16.26 -9.84 3.85
C LEU A 190 -16.20 -8.40 4.33
N LEU A 191 -16.93 -8.10 5.40
CA LEU A 191 -16.79 -6.83 6.12
C LEU A 191 -15.83 -7.04 7.30
N ILE A 192 -14.77 -6.24 7.36
CA ILE A 192 -13.89 -6.17 8.52
C ILE A 192 -14.26 -4.94 9.35
N ASP A 193 -14.97 -5.18 10.45
CA ASP A 193 -15.44 -4.13 11.36
C ASP A 193 -14.39 -3.72 12.41
N GLY A 194 -14.65 -2.60 13.08
CA GLY A 194 -13.85 -2.13 14.20
C GLY A 194 -12.52 -1.49 13.79
N LEU A 195 -12.41 -1.11 12.52
CA LEU A 195 -11.26 -0.40 11.99
C LEU A 195 -11.41 1.10 12.23
N GLN A 196 -10.26 1.75 12.35
CA GLN A 196 -10.16 3.20 12.47
C GLN A 196 -9.57 3.74 11.19
N TYR A 197 -10.22 4.77 10.67
CA TYR A 197 -9.85 5.41 9.43
C TYR A 197 -9.90 6.92 9.65
N ALA A 198 -8.82 7.62 9.31
CA ALA A 198 -8.68 9.03 9.62
C ALA A 198 -8.92 9.88 8.38
N LEU A 199 -9.76 10.91 8.52
CA LEU A 199 -10.08 11.87 7.47
C LEU A 199 -9.70 13.29 7.89
N PHE A 200 -9.03 14.00 7.00
CA PHE A 200 -8.91 15.44 7.08
C PHE A 200 -10.25 16.10 6.72
N PRO A 201 -10.61 17.22 7.37
CA PRO A 201 -11.78 17.99 6.96
C PRO A 201 -11.53 18.70 5.62
N GLU A 202 -12.60 19.01 4.89
CA GLU A 202 -12.51 19.59 3.54
C GLU A 202 -11.76 20.93 3.47
N ASP A 203 -11.87 21.73 4.53
CA ASP A 203 -11.18 23.02 4.68
C ASP A 203 -9.67 22.87 4.96
N ALA A 204 -9.19 21.64 5.15
CA ALA A 204 -7.77 21.36 5.33
C ALA A 204 -6.96 21.35 4.05
N ILE A 205 -7.63 21.21 2.91
CA ILE A 205 -6.98 21.21 1.60
C ILE A 205 -6.68 22.66 1.25
N PRO A 206 -5.41 23.06 1.13
CA PRO A 206 -5.08 24.39 0.67
C PRO A 206 -5.69 24.62 -0.72
N ALA A 207 -6.28 25.79 -0.93
CA ALA A 207 -6.77 26.17 -2.24
C ALA A 207 -5.61 26.07 -3.25
N PRO A 208 -5.84 25.51 -4.46
CA PRO A 208 -4.80 25.46 -5.47
C PRO A 208 -4.31 26.88 -5.72
N ASP A 209 -3.01 27.10 -5.55
CA ASP A 209 -2.32 28.38 -5.57
C ASP A 209 -2.84 29.25 -6.73
N GLY A 210 -3.71 30.22 -6.44
CA GLY A 210 -4.39 30.93 -7.53
C GLY A 210 -5.32 32.08 -7.18
N GLU A 211 -5.91 32.14 -6.00
CA GLU A 211 -6.66 33.31 -5.58
C GLU A 211 -6.29 33.65 -4.15
N ASP A 212 -5.43 34.67 -4.00
CA ASP A 212 -5.46 35.48 -2.80
C ASP A 212 -6.75 36.33 -2.90
N PRO A 213 -7.81 36.04 -2.12
CA PRO A 213 -9.01 36.87 -2.11
C PRO A 213 -8.73 38.30 -1.61
N SER A 214 -7.50 38.58 -1.19
CA SER A 214 -7.02 39.87 -0.70
C SER A 214 -6.34 40.75 -1.77
N ASP A 215 -6.28 40.35 -3.04
CA ASP A 215 -5.79 41.22 -4.12
C ASP A 215 -6.93 41.88 -4.93
N PRO A 216 -7.42 43.08 -4.51
CA PRO A 216 -8.40 43.85 -5.29
C PRO A 216 -7.79 44.53 -6.53
N GLY A 217 -6.59 44.14 -7.00
CA GLY A 217 -5.74 44.98 -7.83
C GLY A 217 -5.20 44.34 -9.10
N SER A 218 -6.04 43.83 -10.02
CA SER A 218 -5.63 43.66 -11.42
C SER A 218 -6.79 43.83 -12.41
N ASN A 219 -7.31 45.06 -12.47
CA ASN A 219 -7.93 45.60 -13.68
C ASN A 219 -6.94 46.57 -14.32
N LEU A 220 -6.23 46.13 -15.36
CA LEU A 220 -5.60 46.98 -16.37
C LEU A 220 -5.81 46.35 -17.75
#